data_AF-A0A4C1YE39-F1
#
_entry.id   AF-A0A4C1YE39-F1
#
_cell.length_a   1.000
_cell.length_b   1.000
_cell.length_c   1.000
_cell.angle_alpha   90.00
_cell.angle_beta   90.00
_cell.angle_gamma   90.00
#
_symmetry.space_group_name_H-M   'P 1'
#
loop_
_entity.id
_entity.type
_entity.pdbx_description
1 polymer ?
#
loop_
_entity_poly.entity_id
_entity_poly.type
_entity_poly.pdbx_seq_one_letter_code
_entity_poly.pdbx_strand_id
1 'polypeptide(L)'
;MAPAPQRIDSIYFNRANVVLSVMGIMRLQSETIIYRVYRYSMVGAQYIFLMFQVYFIAQMRHDLEVVSEASYLFFTQASLCFKVTIFLLNINRFEELSAMMNCQVFKPQNEDHEKSIRQHATTIKRLMAGFMVFSQATCGLWALRPLFDNAGDRTFPFKMWMPVEPTQSPQYELGYAFQYITICISAFMYFGVDSVALGAFIFACAQLVIIKHKILNVIILF
;
A
#
# COMPACT_ATOMS: atom_id res chain seq x y z
N MET A 1 -27.69 -4.59 -26.58
CA MET A 1 -26.26 -4.23 -26.59
C MET A 1 -25.63 -4.92 -25.40
N ALA A 2 -24.91 -6.03 -25.61
CA ALA A 2 -24.27 -6.74 -24.50
C ALA A 2 -23.20 -5.82 -23.87
N PRO A 3 -23.16 -5.67 -22.54
CA PRO A 3 -22.12 -4.88 -21.89
C PRO A 3 -20.75 -5.49 -22.25
N ALA A 4 -19.77 -4.63 -22.57
CA ALA A 4 -18.42 -5.08 -22.88
C ALA A 4 -17.90 -6.00 -21.77
N PRO A 5 -17.26 -7.13 -22.09
CA PRO A 5 -16.84 -8.11 -21.09
C PRO A 5 -15.94 -7.42 -20.05
N GLN A 6 -16.38 -7.42 -18.80
CA GLN A 6 -15.68 -6.78 -17.71
C GLN A 6 -14.30 -7.43 -17.55
N ARG A 7 -13.22 -6.64 -17.57
CA ARG A 7 -11.86 -7.16 -17.42
C ARG A 7 -11.68 -7.79 -16.03
N ILE A 8 -11.12 -8.99 -15.95
CA ILE A 8 -11.02 -9.77 -14.70
C ILE A 8 -10.02 -9.12 -13.75
N ASP A 9 -8.90 -8.61 -14.25
CA ASP A 9 -7.93 -7.85 -13.45
C ASP A 9 -8.56 -6.65 -12.74
N SER A 10 -9.51 -5.96 -13.37
CA SER A 10 -10.23 -4.85 -12.74
C SER A 10 -11.03 -5.28 -11.50
N ILE A 11 -11.48 -6.54 -11.44
CA ILE A 11 -12.16 -7.06 -10.25
C ILE A 11 -11.15 -7.11 -9.11
N TYR A 12 -9.93 -7.59 -9.35
CA TYR A 12 -8.90 -7.84 -8.31
C TYR A 12 -8.04 -6.62 -7.97
N PHE A 13 -7.62 -5.85 -8.97
CA PHE A 13 -6.60 -4.82 -8.81
C PHE A 13 -7.12 -3.39 -8.88
N ASN A 14 -8.36 -3.13 -9.31
CA ASN A 14 -8.79 -1.74 -9.61
C ASN A 14 -8.57 -0.76 -8.45
N ARG A 15 -8.93 -1.13 -7.21
CA ARG A 15 -8.69 -0.25 -6.05
C ARG A 15 -7.20 -0.05 -5.77
N ALA A 16 -6.42 -1.12 -5.83
CA ALA A 16 -4.99 -1.08 -5.59
C ALA A 16 -4.27 -0.24 -6.66
N ASN A 17 -4.65 -0.42 -7.93
CA ASN A 17 -4.17 0.32 -9.07
C ASN A 17 -4.48 1.82 -8.94
N VAL A 18 -5.70 2.18 -8.56
CA VAL A 18 -6.07 3.59 -8.30
C VAL A 18 -5.20 4.18 -7.19
N VAL A 19 -5.08 3.49 -6.06
CA VAL A 19 -4.24 3.95 -4.93
C VAL A 19 -2.78 4.10 -5.36
N LEU A 20 -2.21 3.11 -6.03
CA LEU A 20 -0.82 3.12 -6.49
C LEU A 20 -0.57 4.17 -7.59
N SER A 21 -1.55 4.46 -8.45
CA SER A 21 -1.47 5.56 -9.42
C SER A 21 -1.50 6.92 -8.73
N VAL A 22 -2.37 7.13 -7.75
CA VAL A 22 -2.41 8.38 -6.98
C VAL A 22 -1.10 8.59 -6.22
N MET A 23 -0.53 7.53 -5.65
CA MET A 23 0.76 7.57 -4.94
C MET A 23 1.97 7.66 -5.89
N GLY A 24 1.77 7.69 -7.20
CA GLY A 24 2.84 7.85 -8.19
C GLY A 24 3.63 6.57 -8.52
N ILE A 25 3.27 5.44 -7.91
CA ILE A 25 3.97 4.16 -8.06
C ILE A 25 3.61 3.49 -9.40
N MET A 26 2.32 3.43 -9.75
CA MET A 26 1.88 2.66 -10.92
C MET A 26 1.98 3.46 -12.22
N ARG A 27 2.43 2.86 -13.32
CA ARG A 27 2.49 3.53 -14.63
C ARG A 27 1.12 3.95 -15.13
N LEU A 28 0.95 5.24 -15.43
CA LEU A 28 -0.13 5.69 -16.30
C LEU A 28 0.33 5.50 -17.76
N GLN A 29 -0.53 4.95 -18.60
CA GLN A 29 -0.23 4.48 -19.96
C GLN A 29 0.40 5.53 -20.90
N SER A 30 0.37 6.80 -20.51
CA SER A 30 1.16 7.90 -21.09
C SER A 30 2.09 8.51 -20.04
N GLU A 31 3.34 8.04 -19.94
CA GLU A 31 4.32 8.63 -19.03
C GLU A 31 4.76 10.03 -19.51
N THR A 32 4.11 11.06 -18.96
CA THR A 32 4.63 12.42 -19.06
C THR A 32 5.87 12.57 -18.16
N ILE A 33 6.79 13.45 -18.53
CA ILE A 33 7.97 13.78 -17.70
C ILE A 33 7.54 14.20 -16.29
N ILE A 34 6.43 14.93 -16.18
CA ILE A 34 5.81 15.36 -14.91
C ILE A 34 5.51 14.17 -14.00
N TYR A 35 4.91 13.09 -14.53
CA TYR A 35 4.58 11.92 -13.74
C TYR A 35 5.83 11.18 -13.23
N ARG A 36 6.91 11.19 -14.02
CA ARG A 36 8.19 10.61 -13.62
C ARG A 36 8.84 11.40 -12.49
N VAL A 37 8.83 12.73 -12.57
CA VAL A 37 9.30 13.62 -11.49
C VAL A 37 8.47 13.39 -10.22
N TYR A 38 7.14 13.33 -10.34
CA TYR A 38 6.25 13.05 -9.22
C TYR A 38 6.56 11.72 -8.53
N ARG A 39 6.78 10.64 -9.30
CA ARG A 39 7.19 9.33 -8.75
C ARG A 39 8.48 9.42 -7.97
N TYR A 40 9.52 10.02 -8.56
CA TYR A 40 10.80 10.17 -7.88
C TYR A 40 10.70 11.05 -6.63
N SER A 41 9.88 12.11 -6.65
CA SER A 41 9.67 12.92 -5.46
C SER A 41 8.93 12.17 -4.36
N MET A 42 7.89 11.40 -4.71
CA MET A 42 7.11 10.61 -3.75
C MET A 42 7.97 9.52 -3.11
N VAL A 43 8.69 8.73 -3.90
CA VAL A 43 9.60 7.69 -3.39
C VAL A 43 10.78 8.32 -2.62
N GLY A 44 11.34 9.41 -3.15
CA GLY A 44 12.43 10.15 -2.50
C GLY A 44 12.06 10.66 -1.11
N ALA A 45 10.85 11.21 -0.94
CA ALA A 45 10.35 11.65 0.36
C ALA A 45 10.30 10.50 1.38
N GLN A 46 9.91 9.30 0.96
CA GLN A 46 9.86 8.11 1.81
C GLN A 46 11.25 7.65 2.26
N TYR A 47 12.25 7.75 1.37
CA TYR A 47 13.64 7.44 1.71
C TYR A 47 14.27 8.50 2.62
N ILE A 48 13.97 9.78 2.40
CA ILE A 48 14.42 10.86 3.29
C ILE A 48 13.86 10.65 4.70
N PHE A 49 12.57 10.33 4.82
CA PHE A 49 11.92 10.03 6.09
C PHE A 49 12.57 8.83 6.81
N LEU A 50 12.91 7.77 6.07
CA LEU A 50 13.64 6.62 6.61
C LEU A 50 15.05 7.02 7.10
N MET A 51 15.78 7.85 6.35
CA MET A 51 17.10 8.33 6.75
C MET A 51 17.06 9.15 8.04
N PHE A 52 16.04 9.98 8.22
CA PHE A 52 15.82 10.75 9.46
C PHE A 52 15.60 9.86 10.68
N GLN A 53 14.89 8.73 10.49
CA GLN A 53 14.71 7.74 11.56
C GLN A 53 16.00 6.99 11.89
N VAL A 54 16.77 6.58 10.88
CA VAL A 54 18.09 5.93 11.07
C VAL A 54 19.01 6.85 11.86
N TYR A 55 19.09 8.12 11.48
CA TYR A 55 19.92 9.10 12.17
C TYR A 55 19.48 9.29 13.63
N PHE A 56 18.17 9.38 13.88
CA PHE A 56 17.62 9.53 15.23
C PHE A 56 17.97 8.34 16.13
N ILE A 57 17.76 7.11 15.64
CA ILE A 57 18.09 5.88 16.38
C ILE A 57 19.59 5.81 16.66
N ALA A 58 20.43 6.20 15.70
CA ALA A 58 21.88 6.22 15.88
C ALA A 58 22.32 7.21 16.98
N GLN A 59 21.68 8.39 17.07
CA GLN A 59 21.95 9.36 18.13
C GLN A 59 21.46 8.89 19.50
N MET A 60 20.24 8.34 19.57
CA MET A 60 19.58 7.97 20.83
C MET A 60 19.97 6.59 21.35
N ARG A 61 21.01 5.95 20.79
CA ARG A 61 21.45 4.56 21.09
C ARG A 61 21.66 4.23 22.58
N HIS A 62 21.81 5.23 23.43
CA HIS A 62 22.02 5.08 24.87
C HIS A 62 20.72 5.01 25.68
N ASP A 63 19.59 5.44 25.10
CA ASP A 63 18.27 5.38 25.72
C ASP A 63 17.43 4.29 25.04
N LEU A 64 17.34 3.13 25.71
CA LEU A 64 16.66 1.96 25.16
C LEU A 64 15.15 2.15 25.04
N GLU A 65 14.54 2.99 25.87
CA GLU A 65 13.10 3.23 25.84
C GLU A 65 12.73 4.04 24.61
N VAL A 66 13.43 5.15 24.38
CA VAL A 66 13.23 6.02 23.19
C VAL A 66 13.57 5.27 21.90
N VAL A 67 14.64 4.45 21.91
CA VAL A 67 15.02 3.65 20.75
C VAL A 67 13.96 2.60 20.43
N SER A 68 13.39 1.93 21.44
CA SER A 68 12.34 0.93 21.26
C SER A 68 11.09 1.55 20.60
N GLU A 69 10.64 2.70 21.10
CA GLU A 69 9.50 3.43 20.54
C GLU A 69 9.74 3.86 19.09
N ALA A 70 10.91 4.44 18.79
CA ALA A 70 11.28 4.87 17.44
C ALA A 70 11.47 3.70 16.46
N SER A 71 11.92 2.53 16.97
CA SER A 71 12.16 1.33 16.17
C SER A 71 10.90 0.78 15.53
N TYR A 72 9.73 0.87 16.20
CA TYR A 72 8.46 0.41 15.63
C TYR A 72 8.12 1.11 14.31
N LEU A 73 8.27 2.43 14.31
CA LEU A 73 8.05 3.25 13.13
C LEU A 73 9.12 2.98 12.05
N PHE A 74 10.38 2.88 12.48
CA PHE A 74 11.50 2.58 11.60
C PHE A 74 11.31 1.27 10.82
N PHE A 75 10.99 0.16 11.49
CA PHE A 75 10.83 -1.12 10.81
C PHE A 75 9.66 -1.12 9.83
N THR A 76 8.56 -0.43 10.18
CA THR A 76 7.40 -0.30 9.31
C THR A 76 7.75 0.49 8.04
N GLN A 77 8.47 1.60 8.20
CA GLN A 77 8.92 2.43 7.08
C GLN A 77 9.99 1.72 6.22
N ALA A 78 10.92 0.99 6.85
CA ALA A 78 11.92 0.20 6.14
C ALA A 78 11.26 -0.91 5.30
N SER A 79 10.27 -1.60 5.88
CA SER A 79 9.48 -2.61 5.16
C SER A 79 8.74 -2.01 3.97
N LEU A 80 8.15 -0.82 4.13
CA LEU A 80 7.51 -0.09 3.04
C LEU A 80 8.49 0.20 1.90
N CYS A 81 9.61 0.87 2.19
CA CYS A 81 10.60 1.25 1.19
C CYS A 81 11.13 0.02 0.43
N PHE A 82 11.35 -1.09 1.15
CA PHE A 82 11.73 -2.37 0.55
C PHE A 82 10.65 -2.91 -0.38
N LYS A 83 9.40 -3.04 0.10
CA LYS A 83 8.27 -3.54 -0.69
C LYS A 83 8.03 -2.71 -1.96
N VAL A 84 7.99 -1.37 -1.83
CA VAL A 84 7.78 -0.45 -2.96
C VAL A 84 8.91 -0.57 -3.99
N THR A 85 10.16 -0.67 -3.54
CA THR A 85 11.30 -0.85 -4.45
C THR A 85 11.22 -2.15 -5.21
N ILE A 86 10.96 -3.26 -4.52
CA ILE A 86 10.80 -4.57 -5.16
C ILE A 86 9.63 -4.55 -6.14
N PHE A 87 8.52 -3.91 -5.78
CA PHE A 87 7.37 -3.75 -6.66
C PHE A 87 7.72 -2.96 -7.93
N LEU A 88 8.40 -1.82 -7.80
CA LEU A 88 8.84 -0.99 -8.92
C LEU A 88 9.82 -1.73 -9.84
N LEU A 89 10.76 -2.50 -9.29
CA LEU A 89 11.69 -3.31 -10.06
C LEU A 89 10.99 -4.45 -10.83
N ASN A 90 9.87 -4.95 -10.31
CA ASN A 90 9.10 -6.04 -10.92
C ASN A 90 7.81 -5.55 -11.61
N ILE A 91 7.67 -4.26 -11.90
CA ILE A 91 6.44 -3.69 -12.45
C ILE A 91 6.04 -4.32 -13.78
N ASN A 92 7.02 -4.65 -14.64
CA ASN A 92 6.76 -5.32 -15.93
C ASN A 92 6.15 -6.72 -15.72
N ARG A 93 6.63 -7.47 -14.72
CA ARG A 93 6.06 -8.79 -14.38
C ARG A 93 4.64 -8.66 -13.85
N PHE A 94 4.34 -7.59 -13.12
CA PHE A 94 2.98 -7.31 -12.69
C PHE A 94 2.07 -6.96 -13.87
N GLU A 95 2.53 -6.17 -14.83
CA GLU A 95 1.79 -5.87 -16.07
C GLU A 95 1.54 -7.14 -16.89
N GLU A 96 2.54 -8.02 -17.03
CA GLU A 96 2.41 -9.34 -17.65
C GLU A 96 1.39 -10.22 -16.90
N LEU A 97 1.44 -10.27 -15.57
CA LEU A 97 0.46 -10.99 -14.76
C LEU A 97 -0.96 -10.46 -14.98
N SER A 98 -1.13 -9.14 -14.96
CA SER A 98 -2.42 -8.49 -15.20
C SER A 98 -2.95 -8.77 -16.62
N ALA A 99 -2.07 -8.80 -17.62
CA ALA A 99 -2.41 -9.19 -18.98
C ALA A 99 -2.82 -10.67 -19.04
N MET A 100 -2.05 -11.57 -18.42
CA MET A 100 -2.35 -13.00 -18.34
C MET A 100 -3.70 -13.27 -17.66
N MET A 101 -4.05 -12.53 -16.61
CA MET A 101 -5.35 -12.66 -15.92
C MET A 101 -6.56 -12.39 -16.84
N ASN A 102 -6.36 -11.69 -17.97
CA ASN A 102 -7.40 -11.40 -18.96
C ASN A 102 -7.40 -12.38 -20.15
N CYS A 103 -6.47 -13.34 -20.21
CA CYS A 103 -6.46 -14.35 -21.25
C CYS A 103 -7.73 -15.19 -21.23
N GLN A 104 -8.16 -15.65 -22.42
CA GLN A 104 -9.41 -16.41 -22.56
C GLN A 104 -9.42 -17.70 -21.72
N VAL A 105 -8.25 -18.30 -21.47
CA VAL A 105 -8.08 -19.51 -20.65
C VAL A 105 -8.58 -19.33 -19.22
N PHE A 106 -8.43 -18.12 -18.65
CA PHE A 106 -8.76 -17.83 -17.25
C PHE A 106 -10.14 -17.20 -17.06
N LYS A 107 -10.90 -17.02 -18.15
CA LYS A 107 -12.27 -16.52 -18.06
C LYS A 107 -13.19 -17.58 -17.43
N PRO A 108 -14.09 -17.19 -16.52
CA PRO A 108 -15.08 -18.10 -15.98
C PRO A 108 -15.95 -18.62 -17.13
N GLN A 109 -16.16 -19.94 -17.16
CA GLN A 109 -16.96 -20.61 -18.21
C GLN A 109 -18.40 -20.90 -17.75
N ASN A 110 -18.64 -20.88 -16.43
CA ASN A 110 -19.96 -21.08 -15.81
C ASN A 110 -20.27 -19.93 -14.84
N GLU A 111 -21.53 -19.48 -14.81
CA GLU A 111 -22.01 -18.41 -13.92
C GLU A 111 -21.88 -18.77 -12.43
N ASP A 112 -22.04 -20.05 -12.06
CA ASP A 112 -21.91 -20.50 -10.67
C ASP A 112 -20.47 -20.43 -10.15
N HIS A 113 -19.48 -20.72 -11.02
CA HIS A 113 -18.06 -20.56 -10.69
C HIS A 113 -17.70 -19.10 -10.52
N GLU A 114 -18.23 -18.24 -11.40
CA GLU A 114 -18.03 -16.80 -11.32
C GLU A 114 -18.60 -16.22 -10.04
N LYS A 115 -19.84 -16.59 -9.68
CA LYS A 115 -20.55 -16.06 -8.51
C LYS A 115 -19.85 -16.42 -7.19
N SER A 116 -19.45 -17.68 -7.04
CA SER A 116 -18.76 -18.17 -5.83
C SER A 116 -17.40 -17.48 -5.63
N ILE A 117 -16.59 -17.41 -6.69
CA ILE A 117 -15.27 -16.76 -6.67
C ILE A 117 -15.39 -15.26 -6.38
N ARG A 118 -16.35 -14.60 -7.02
CA ARG A 118 -16.58 -13.16 -6.86
C ARG A 118 -17.03 -12.82 -5.44
N GLN A 119 -17.82 -13.68 -4.79
CA GLN A 119 -18.26 -13.47 -3.42
C GLN A 119 -17.08 -13.51 -2.44
N HIS A 120 -16.23 -14.55 -2.50
CA HIS A 120 -15.03 -14.64 -1.64
C HIS A 120 -14.04 -13.50 -1.90
N ALA A 121 -13.79 -13.16 -3.17
CA ALA A 121 -12.92 -12.06 -3.53
C ALA A 121 -13.45 -10.70 -3.05
N THR A 122 -14.78 -10.52 -3.02
CA THR A 122 -15.41 -9.27 -2.55
C THR A 122 -15.33 -9.15 -1.02
N THR A 123 -15.53 -10.24 -0.29
CA THR A 123 -15.40 -10.25 1.18
C THR A 123 -14.00 -9.88 1.62
N ILE A 124 -12.97 -10.49 1.04
CA ILE A 124 -11.57 -10.18 1.39
C ILE A 124 -11.22 -8.72 1.04
N LYS A 125 -11.72 -8.20 -0.09
CA LYS A 125 -11.52 -6.79 -0.44
C LYS A 125 -12.23 -5.82 0.49
N ARG A 126 -13.41 -6.17 1.01
CA ARG A 126 -14.11 -5.35 2.01
C ARG A 126 -13.34 -5.34 3.32
N LEU A 127 -12.81 -6.49 3.75
CA LEU A 127 -11.96 -6.58 4.93
C LEU A 127 -10.69 -5.72 4.78
N MET A 128 -10.03 -5.80 3.63
CA MET A 128 -8.87 -4.95 3.31
C MET A 128 -9.20 -3.45 3.34
N ALA A 129 -10.33 -3.05 2.76
CA ALA A 129 -10.78 -1.67 2.82
C ALA A 129 -11.09 -1.22 4.26
N GLY A 130 -11.67 -2.10 5.08
CA GLY A 130 -11.85 -1.86 6.51
C GLY A 130 -10.51 -1.64 7.22
N PHE A 131 -9.55 -2.53 6.99
CA PHE A 131 -8.20 -2.42 7.56
C PHE A 131 -7.51 -1.10 7.17
N MET A 132 -7.67 -0.66 5.92
CA MET A 132 -7.17 0.64 5.44
C MET A 132 -7.81 1.82 6.18
N VAL A 133 -9.12 1.79 6.43
CA VAL A 133 -9.78 2.85 7.20
C VAL A 133 -9.25 2.88 8.63
N PHE A 134 -9.07 1.71 9.26
CA PHE A 134 -8.47 1.62 10.58
C PHE A 134 -7.02 2.13 10.61
N SER A 135 -6.20 1.80 9.61
CA SER A 135 -4.83 2.30 9.55
C SER A 135 -4.78 3.82 9.44
N GLN A 136 -5.66 4.44 8.64
CA GLN A 136 -5.74 5.90 8.54
C GLN A 136 -6.28 6.54 9.81
N ALA A 137 -7.25 5.91 10.48
CA ALA A 137 -7.70 6.37 11.80
C ALA A 137 -6.55 6.35 12.81
N THR A 138 -5.74 5.28 12.81
CA THR A 138 -4.54 5.19 13.65
C THR A 138 -3.54 6.30 13.31
N CYS A 139 -3.22 6.55 12.04
CA CYS A 139 -2.35 7.67 11.66
C CYS A 139 -2.93 9.02 12.12
N GLY A 140 -4.25 9.21 12.06
CA GLY A 140 -4.94 10.37 12.61
C GLY A 140 -4.77 10.50 14.13
N LEU A 141 -4.89 9.40 14.88
CA LEU A 141 -4.66 9.39 16.32
C LEU A 141 -3.21 9.74 16.68
N TRP A 142 -2.23 9.24 15.92
CA TRP A 142 -0.82 9.61 16.10
C TRP A 142 -0.57 11.10 15.87
N ALA A 143 -1.28 11.72 14.93
CA ALA A 143 -1.22 13.17 14.70
C ALA A 143 -1.80 13.96 15.89
N LEU A 144 -2.84 13.43 16.53
CA LEU A 144 -3.47 14.06 17.70
C LEU A 144 -2.70 13.84 19.00
N ARG A 145 -1.83 12.82 19.08
CA ARG A 145 -1.02 12.51 20.28
C ARG A 145 -0.33 13.73 20.92
N PRO A 146 0.39 14.61 20.18
CA PRO A 146 1.03 15.79 20.78
C PRO A 146 0.05 16.76 21.45
N LEU A 147 -1.23 16.78 21.06
CA LEU A 147 -2.26 17.62 21.69
C LEU A 147 -2.69 17.07 23.07
N PHE A 148 -2.61 15.75 23.26
CA PHE A 148 -3.03 15.07 24.48
C PHE A 148 -1.90 14.83 25.48
N ASP A 149 -0.69 14.51 25.01
CA ASP A 149 0.45 14.18 25.89
C ASP A 149 1.04 15.44 26.56
N ASN A 150 1.08 16.59 25.88
CA ASN A 150 1.68 17.82 26.42
C ASN A 150 1.03 19.08 25.83
N ALA A 151 -0.14 19.49 26.34
CA ALA A 151 -0.90 20.66 25.87
C ALA A 151 -0.19 22.04 26.04
N GLY A 152 1.10 22.07 26.41
CA GLY A 152 1.92 23.28 26.55
C GLY A 152 3.26 23.25 25.81
N ASP A 153 3.81 22.07 25.48
CA ASP A 153 5.11 21.93 24.81
C ASP A 153 4.94 21.43 23.37
N ARG A 154 5.40 22.25 22.42
CA ARG A 154 5.38 21.90 20.99
C ARG A 154 6.32 20.73 20.74
N THR A 155 5.74 19.55 20.53
CA THR A 155 6.48 18.34 20.16
C THR A 155 5.97 17.79 18.83
N PHE A 156 6.88 17.18 18.06
CA PHE A 156 6.51 16.51 16.82
C PHE A 156 5.78 15.19 17.11
N PRO A 157 4.81 14.78 16.25
CA PRO A 157 4.02 13.57 16.46
C PRO A 157 4.86 12.29 16.40
N PHE A 158 5.98 12.32 15.66
CA PHE A 158 6.91 11.20 15.56
C PHE A 158 8.30 11.58 16.05
N LYS A 159 8.88 10.68 16.85
CA LYS A 159 10.27 10.76 17.32
C LYS A 159 11.23 10.43 16.17
N MET A 160 11.68 11.46 15.47
CA MET A 160 12.74 11.36 14.48
C MET A 160 13.54 12.65 14.42
N TRP A 161 14.71 12.58 13.77
CA TRP A 161 15.54 13.75 13.59
C TRP A 161 14.94 14.65 12.51
N MET A 162 14.96 15.95 12.77
CA MET A 162 14.48 16.96 11.83
C MET A 162 15.49 18.10 11.79
N PRO A 163 15.71 18.72 10.60
CA PRO A 163 16.56 19.90 10.48
C PRO A 163 15.90 21.18 11.03
N VAL A 164 14.66 21.08 11.52
CA VAL A 164 13.86 22.18 12.06
C VAL A 164 13.57 21.95 13.54
N GLU A 165 13.63 23.03 14.33
CA GLU A 165 13.31 22.97 15.74
C GLU A 165 11.79 23.14 15.95
N PRO A 166 11.18 22.38 16.88
CA PRO A 166 9.75 22.49 17.17
C PRO A 166 9.39 23.74 17.98
N THR A 167 10.37 24.53 18.41
CA THR A 167 10.23 25.66 19.34
C THR A 167 9.66 26.91 18.68
N GLN A 168 9.98 27.18 17.40
CA GLN A 168 9.60 28.41 16.70
C GLN A 168 8.57 28.17 15.60
N SER A 169 7.57 29.07 15.50
CA SER A 169 6.68 29.14 14.33
C SER A 169 7.37 29.98 13.24
N PRO A 170 7.30 29.61 11.94
CA PRO A 170 6.47 28.59 11.29
C PRO A 170 7.12 27.20 11.16
N GLN A 171 8.33 27.01 11.68
CA GLN A 171 9.11 25.77 11.50
C GLN A 171 8.42 24.53 12.09
N TYR A 172 7.76 24.70 13.25
CA TYR A 172 6.94 23.66 13.88
C TYR A 172 5.82 23.15 12.95
N GLU A 173 5.04 24.07 12.38
CA GLU A 173 3.88 23.71 11.53
C GLU A 173 4.33 23.01 10.24
N LEU A 174 5.42 23.50 9.63
CA LEU A 174 6.00 22.88 8.45
C LEU A 174 6.54 21.48 8.73
N GLY A 175 7.29 21.33 9.83
CA GLY A 175 7.80 20.02 10.25
C GLY A 175 6.65 19.05 10.53
N TYR A 176 5.64 19.50 11.29
CA TYR A 176 4.45 18.70 11.62
C TYR A 176 3.70 18.25 10.36
N ALA A 177 3.40 19.17 9.45
CA ALA A 177 2.71 18.88 8.20
C ALA A 177 3.52 17.91 7.34
N PHE A 178 4.85 18.08 7.27
CA PHE A 178 5.74 17.16 6.56
C PHE A 178 5.66 15.74 7.15
N GLN A 179 5.77 15.57 8.47
CA GLN A 179 5.70 14.24 9.09
C GLN A 179 4.34 13.58 8.83
N TYR A 180 3.26 14.34 9.03
CA TYR A 180 1.89 13.84 8.89
C TYR A 180 1.54 13.47 7.43
N ILE A 181 1.87 14.33 6.48
CA ILE A 181 1.61 14.04 5.06
C ILE A 181 2.44 12.83 4.63
N THR A 182 3.72 12.77 5.03
CA THR A 182 4.60 11.67 4.64
C THR A 182 4.12 10.34 5.18
N ILE A 183 3.70 10.25 6.45
CA ILE A 183 3.18 9.00 7.02
C ILE A 183 1.84 8.57 6.39
N CYS A 184 0.97 9.52 6.07
CA CYS A 184 -0.27 9.21 5.36
C CYS A 184 0.03 8.63 3.98
N ILE A 185 0.97 9.23 3.24
CA ILE A 185 1.44 8.69 1.95
C ILE A 185 2.06 7.30 2.16
N SER A 186 2.88 7.10 3.22
CA SER A 186 3.46 5.80 3.55
C SER A 186 2.39 4.73 3.70
N ALA A 187 1.34 5.02 4.48
CA ALA A 187 0.25 4.09 4.74
C ALA A 187 -0.52 3.73 3.46
N PHE A 188 -0.79 4.71 2.59
CA PHE A 188 -1.43 4.45 1.29
C PHE A 188 -0.55 3.61 0.37
N MET A 189 0.76 3.89 0.29
CA MET A 189 1.70 3.10 -0.50
C MET A 189 1.80 1.67 0.01
N TYR A 190 1.88 1.49 1.34
CA TYR A 190 1.92 0.18 1.99
C TYR A 190 0.71 -0.65 1.61
N PHE A 191 -0.48 -0.07 1.78
CA PHE A 191 -1.73 -0.71 1.46
C PHE A 191 -1.86 -1.03 -0.03
N GLY A 192 -1.42 -0.12 -0.90
CA GLY A 192 -1.46 -0.31 -2.34
C GLY A 192 -0.67 -1.54 -2.79
N VAL A 193 0.58 -1.69 -2.32
CA VAL A 193 1.45 -2.81 -2.68
C VAL A 193 0.89 -4.13 -2.13
N ASP A 194 0.45 -4.15 -0.87
CA ASP A 194 -0.10 -5.36 -0.25
C ASP A 194 -1.42 -5.78 -0.91
N SER A 195 -2.26 -4.83 -1.31
CA SER A 195 -3.51 -5.10 -2.01
C SER A 195 -3.28 -5.73 -3.38
N VAL A 196 -2.21 -5.35 -4.09
CA VAL A 196 -1.84 -6.00 -5.36
C VAL A 196 -1.42 -7.45 -5.11
N ALA A 197 -0.52 -7.68 -4.15
CA ALA A 197 -0.06 -9.03 -3.82
C ALA A 197 -1.22 -9.95 -3.42
N LEU A 198 -2.13 -9.46 -2.56
CA LEU A 198 -3.31 -10.21 -2.15
C LEU A 198 -4.31 -10.40 -3.28
N GLY A 199 -4.50 -9.41 -4.16
CA GLY A 199 -5.32 -9.56 -5.35
C GLY A 199 -4.84 -10.70 -6.25
N ALA A 200 -3.53 -10.82 -6.43
CA ALA A 200 -2.91 -11.88 -7.23
C ALA A 200 -3.07 -13.25 -6.55
N PHE A 201 -2.87 -13.31 -5.23
CA PHE A 201 -3.06 -14.53 -4.45
C PHE A 201 -4.50 -15.05 -4.52
N ILE A 202 -5.49 -14.16 -4.32
CA ILE A 202 -6.91 -14.54 -4.42
C ILE A 202 -7.25 -15.02 -5.83
N PHE A 203 -6.71 -14.38 -6.86
CA PHE A 203 -6.87 -14.84 -8.24
C PHE A 203 -6.30 -16.25 -8.42
N ALA A 204 -5.10 -16.53 -7.91
CA ALA A 204 -4.51 -17.87 -7.98
C ALA A 204 -5.39 -18.93 -7.28
N CYS A 205 -5.89 -18.64 -6.06
CA CYS A 205 -6.82 -19.52 -5.36
C CYS A 205 -8.11 -19.76 -6.16
N ALA A 206 -8.66 -18.71 -6.77
CA ALA A 206 -9.85 -18.81 -7.61
C ALA A 206 -9.63 -19.75 -8.81
N GLN A 207 -8.48 -19.63 -9.49
CA GLN A 207 -8.14 -20.51 -10.61
C GLN A 207 -7.95 -21.97 -10.16
N LEU A 208 -7.35 -22.21 -9.00
CA LEU A 208 -7.21 -23.57 -8.44
C LEU A 208 -8.57 -24.23 -8.17
N VAL A 209 -9.56 -23.48 -7.68
CA VAL A 209 -10.92 -23.98 -7.46
C VAL A 209 -11.59 -24.37 -8.78
N ILE A 210 -11.43 -23.54 -9.83
CA ILE A 210 -11.95 -23.85 -11.17
C ILE A 210 -11.31 -25.13 -11.71
N ILE A 211 -9.99 -25.27 -11.59
CA ILE A 211 -9.26 -26.47 -12.04
C ILE A 211 -9.76 -27.72 -11.31
N LYS A 212 -9.92 -27.66 -9.98
CA LYS A 212 -10.48 -28.76 -9.19
C LYS A 212 -11.85 -29.19 -9.71
N HIS A 213 -12.73 -28.24 -9.99
CA HIS A 213 -14.08 -28.55 -10.48
C HIS A 213 -14.05 -29.17 -11.89
N LYS A 214 -13.19 -28.68 -12.78
CA LYS A 214 -13.00 -29.26 -14.12
C LYS A 214 -12.50 -30.70 -14.05
N ILE A 215 -11.52 -30.99 -13.20
CA ILE A 215 -10.99 -32.35 -13.01
C ILE A 215 -12.07 -33.30 -12.49
N LEU A 216 -12.85 -32.87 -11.49
CA LEU A 216 -13.93 -33.69 -10.92
C LEU A 216 -15.01 -34.00 -11.97
N ASN A 217 -15.40 -33.01 -12.80
CA ASN A 217 -16.38 -33.24 -13.85
C ASN A 217 -15.89 -34.23 -14.92
N VAL A 218 -14.60 -34.21 -15.27
CA VAL A 218 -14.03 -35.17 -16.23
C VAL A 218 -13.98 -36.58 -15.64
N ILE A 219 -13.62 -36.73 -14.35
CA ILE A 219 -13.57 -38.04 -13.68
C ILE A 219 -14.97 -38.65 -13.55
N ILE A 220 -16.02 -37.84 -13.33
CA ILE A 220 -17.40 -38.33 -13.21
C ILE A 220 -17.99 -38.76 -14.57
N LEU A 221 -17.41 -38.29 -15.69
CA LEU A 221 -17.83 -38.62 -17.05
C LEU A 221 -17.19 -39.90 -17.61
N PHE A 222 -16.24 -40.51 -16.89
CA PHE A 222 -15.61 -41.80 -17.19
C PHE A 222 -16.07 -42.88 -16.21
#